data_AF-A0A136A675-F1
#
_entry.id   AF-A0A136A675-F1
#
_cell.length_a   1.000
_cell.length_b   1.000
_cell.length_c   1.000
_cell.angle_alpha   90.00
_cell.angle_beta   90.00
_cell.angle_gamma   90.00
#
_symmetry.space_group_name_H-M   'P 1'
#
loop_
_entity.id
_entity.type
_entity.pdbx_description
1 polymer ?
#
loop_
_entity_poly.entity_id
_entity_poly.type
_entity_poly.pdbx_seq_one_letter_code
_entity_poly.pdbx_strand_id
1 'polypeptide(L)'
;MKDVFFFDSMLTPKIITFVYWLMLLGSLISGLASMFSQYGGGFLAGLAIIVFGAIGSRIWCELLIVLFKIHENLLKIANKSE
;
A
#
# COMPACT_ATOMS: atom_id res chain seq x y z
N MET A 1 5.91 -10.99 -25.72
CA MET A 1 4.76 -10.47 -24.93
C MET A 1 4.08 -11.60 -24.18
N LYS A 2 4.83 -12.38 -23.38
CA LYS A 2 4.29 -13.54 -22.65
C LYS A 2 4.94 -13.72 -21.27
N ASP A 3 5.52 -12.65 -20.75
CA ASP A 3 6.26 -12.65 -19.47
C ASP A 3 5.78 -11.54 -18.52
N VAL A 4 4.67 -10.88 -18.84
CA VAL A 4 3.99 -9.93 -17.93
C VAL A 4 3.13 -10.69 -16.90
N PHE A 5 3.03 -12.01 -17.06
CA PHE A 5 2.24 -12.93 -16.23
C PHE A 5 3.08 -13.81 -15.30
N PHE A 6 4.38 -13.51 -15.10
CA PHE A 6 5.18 -14.10 -14.01
C PHE A 6 4.82 -13.52 -12.63
N PHE A 7 3.52 -13.27 -12.40
CA PHE A 7 2.94 -12.75 -11.17
C PHE A 7 2.83 -13.79 -10.04
N ASP A 8 3.45 -14.95 -10.18
CA ASP A 8 2.99 -16.13 -9.45
C ASP A 8 3.75 -16.50 -8.17
N SER A 9 4.80 -15.78 -7.75
CA SER A 9 5.35 -16.04 -6.39
C SER A 9 6.30 -14.98 -5.81
N MET A 10 6.81 -14.03 -6.60
CA MET A 10 7.84 -13.08 -6.13
C MET A 10 7.52 -11.62 -6.41
N LEU A 11 6.61 -11.34 -7.36
CA LEU A 11 6.26 -9.98 -7.78
C LEU A 11 5.21 -9.34 -6.87
N THR A 12 4.25 -10.11 -6.37
CA THR A 12 3.09 -9.58 -5.63
C THR A 12 3.46 -8.82 -4.35
N PRO A 13 4.35 -9.32 -3.46
CA PRO A 13 4.76 -8.54 -2.30
C PRO A 13 5.62 -7.32 -2.68
N LYS A 14 6.50 -7.44 -3.69
CA LYS A 14 7.36 -6.34 -4.16
C LYS A 14 6.54 -5.19 -4.76
N ILE A 15 5.51 -5.51 -5.54
CA ILE A 15 4.60 -4.54 -6.15
C ILE A 15 3.80 -3.81 -5.06
N ILE A 16 3.29 -4.52 -4.05
CA ILE A 16 2.56 -3.87 -2.95
C ILE A 16 3.50 -2.95 -2.17
N THR A 17 4.75 -3.34 -1.96
CA THR A 17 5.75 -2.48 -1.30
C THR A 17 6.04 -1.21 -2.11
N PHE A 18 6.03 -1.30 -3.44
CA PHE A 18 6.16 -0.14 -4.33
C PHE A 18 4.93 0.78 -4.26
N VAL A 19 3.72 0.21 -4.29
CA VAL A 19 2.46 0.96 -4.14
C VAL A 19 2.38 1.62 -2.76
N TYR A 20 2.85 0.94 -1.71
CA TYR A 20 2.94 1.49 -0.36
C TYR A 20 3.77 2.77 -0.32
N TRP A 21 4.97 2.74 -0.92
CA TRP A 21 5.85 3.91 -0.99
C TRP A 21 5.20 5.07 -1.77
N LEU A 22 4.46 4.76 -2.83
CA LEU A 22 3.75 5.73 -3.65
C LEU A 22 2.55 6.35 -2.89
N MET A 23 1.80 5.55 -2.14
CA MET A 23 0.75 6.04 -1.23
C MET A 23 1.31 6.89 -0.10
N LEU A 24 2.45 6.50 0.47
CA LEU A 24 3.10 7.28 1.53
C LEU A 24 3.59 8.63 1.00
N LEU A 25 4.21 8.66 -0.18
CA LEU A 25 4.54 9.92 -0.86
C LEU A 25 3.29 10.75 -1.16
N GLY A 26 2.22 10.13 -1.66
CA GLY A 26 0.97 10.81 -1.95
C GLY A 26 0.33 11.43 -0.70
N SER A 27 0.31 10.72 0.43
CA SER A 27 -0.21 11.23 1.70
C SER A 27 0.66 12.36 2.28
N LEU A 28 1.98 12.28 2.14
CA LEU A 28 2.89 13.38 2.47
C LEU A 28 2.63 14.62 1.62
N ILE A 29 2.55 14.48 0.30
CA ILE A 29 2.32 15.60 -0.62
C ILE A 29 0.93 16.22 -0.38
N SER A 30 -0.09 15.39 -0.20
CA SER A 30 -1.46 15.85 0.07
C SER A 30 -1.56 16.57 1.42
N GLY A 31 -0.83 16.07 2.41
CA GLY A 31 -0.69 16.69 3.72
C GLY A 31 0.02 18.05 3.69
N LEU A 32 1.15 18.15 2.98
CA LEU A 32 1.85 19.42 2.80
C LEU A 32 1.01 20.42 1.98
N ALA A 33 0.34 19.96 0.92
CA ALA A 33 -0.52 20.81 0.10
C ALA A 33 -1.71 21.38 0.89
N SER A 34 -2.31 20.57 1.77
CA SER A 34 -3.38 21.02 2.67
C SER A 34 -2.88 21.99 3.74
N MET A 35 -1.65 21.84 4.24
CA MET A 35 -1.00 22.81 5.14
C MET A 35 -0.73 24.17 4.48
N PHE A 36 -0.41 24.19 3.18
CA PHE A 36 -0.22 25.43 2.41
C PHE A 36 -1.53 26.04 1.88
N SER A 37 -2.66 25.37 2.06
CA SER A 37 -3.96 25.92 1.65
C SER A 37 -4.41 27.03 2.61
N GLN A 38 -4.79 28.19 2.04
CA GLN A 38 -5.11 29.45 2.76
C GLN A 38 -6.33 29.38 3.70
N TYR A 39 -6.98 28.22 3.84
CA TYR A 39 -8.12 28.06 4.73
C TYR A 39 -7.60 27.93 6.17
N GLY A 40 -7.97 28.85 7.06
CA GLY A 40 -7.40 29.04 8.42
C GLY A 40 -7.44 27.88 9.43
N GLY A 41 -7.73 26.66 8.99
CA GLY A 41 -7.57 25.39 9.73
C GLY A 41 -6.72 24.32 9.00
N GLY A 42 -6.11 24.67 7.86
CA GLY A 42 -5.40 23.75 6.95
C GLY A 42 -4.19 23.05 7.58
N PHE A 43 -3.56 23.66 8.59
CA PHE A 43 -2.42 23.05 9.27
C PHE A 43 -2.82 21.82 10.09
N LEU A 44 -3.88 21.93 10.88
CA LEU A 44 -4.38 20.83 11.71
C LEU A 44 -5.01 19.73 10.85
N ALA A 45 -5.73 20.13 9.79
CA ALA A 45 -6.27 19.21 8.80
C ALA A 45 -5.17 18.46 8.04
N GLY A 46 -4.12 19.17 7.58
CA GLY A 46 -2.99 18.55 6.90
C GLY A 46 -2.20 17.61 7.82
N LEU A 47 -2.03 17.96 9.09
CA LEU A 47 -1.37 17.10 10.07
C LEU A 47 -2.20 15.84 10.34
N ALA A 48 -3.52 15.97 10.46
CA ALA A 48 -4.42 14.83 10.55
C ALA A 48 -4.36 13.94 9.29
N ILE A 49 -4.32 14.53 8.09
CA ILE A 49 -4.23 13.79 6.82
C ILE A 49 -2.90 13.01 6.72
N ILE A 50 -1.78 13.60 7.15
CA ILE A 50 -0.49 12.91 7.16
C ILE A 50 -0.52 11.74 8.14
N VAL A 51 -1.00 11.96 9.36
CA VAL A 51 -1.01 10.93 10.41
C VAL A 51 -1.99 9.81 10.05
N PHE A 52 -3.25 10.13 9.75
CA PHE A 52 -4.24 9.12 9.35
C PHE A 52 -3.92 8.48 8.00
N GLY A 53 -3.38 9.23 7.04
CA GLY A 53 -2.97 8.70 5.74
C GLY A 53 -1.75 7.77 5.84
N ALA A 54 -0.77 8.09 6.67
CA ALA A 54 0.38 7.22 6.91
C ALA A 54 -0.01 5.96 7.70
N ILE A 55 -0.82 6.09 8.74
CA ILE A 55 -1.28 4.94 9.54
C ILE A 55 -2.23 4.06 8.71
N GLY A 56 -3.19 4.66 8.01
CA GLY A 56 -4.14 3.94 7.15
C GLY A 56 -3.43 3.22 6.00
N SER A 57 -2.48 3.87 5.33
CA SER A 57 -1.70 3.23 4.26
C SER A 57 -0.83 2.07 4.77
N ARG A 58 -0.25 2.18 5.98
CA ARG A 58 0.48 1.09 6.64
C ARG A 58 -0.42 -0.12 6.88
N ILE A 59 -1.55 0.08 7.54
CA ILE A 59 -2.51 -0.99 7.87
C ILE A 59 -3.02 -1.65 6.59
N TRP A 60 -3.43 -0.84 5.60
CA TRP A 60 -3.96 -1.35 4.34
C TRP A 60 -2.91 -2.15 3.57
N CYS A 61 -1.67 -1.66 3.47
CA CYS A 61 -0.61 -2.37 2.76
C CYS A 61 -0.17 -3.64 3.47
N GLU A 62 -0.06 -3.66 4.80
CA GLU A 62 0.23 -4.89 5.55
C GLU A 62 -0.87 -5.93 5.37
N LEU A 63 -2.14 -5.52 5.42
CA LEU A 63 -3.27 -6.43 5.23
C LEU A 63 -3.29 -7.05 3.82
N LEU A 64 -2.98 -6.25 2.79
CA LEU A 64 -2.83 -6.73 1.42
C LEU A 64 -1.69 -7.75 1.31
N ILE A 65 -0.51 -7.46 1.88
CA ILE A 65 0.63 -8.39 1.87
C ILE A 65 0.25 -9.71 2.56
N VAL A 66 -0.42 -9.65 3.70
CA VAL A 66 -0.87 -10.85 4.44
C VAL A 66 -1.85 -11.67 3.60
N LEU A 67 -2.83 -11.03 2.96
CA LEU A 67 -3.83 -11.72 2.13
C LEU A 67 -3.20 -12.43 0.93
N PHE A 68 -2.26 -11.76 0.24
CA PHE A 68 -1.52 -12.40 -0.84
C PHE A 68 -0.61 -13.52 -0.34
N LYS A 69 -0.02 -13.38 0.84
CA LYS A 69 0.77 -14.45 1.45
C LYS A 69 -0.10 -15.66 1.79
N ILE A 70 -1.33 -15.46 2.25
CA ILE A 70 -2.30 -16.55 2.47
C ILE A 70 -2.64 -17.24 1.14
N HIS A 71 -2.88 -16.47 0.08
CA HIS A 71 -3.15 -17.02 -1.25
C HIS A 71 -1.99 -17.89 -1.76
N GLU A 72 -0.74 -17.42 -1.65
CA GLU A 72 0.44 -18.22 -2.02
C GLU A 72 0.56 -19.52 -1.19
N ASN A 73 0.27 -19.46 0.11
CA ASN A 73 0.32 -20.65 0.97
C ASN A 73 -0.79 -21.66 0.61
N LEU A 74 -2.00 -21.19 0.30
CA LEU A 74 -3.09 -22.04 -0.19
C LEU A 74 -2.72 -22.73 -1.51
N LEU A 75 -2.12 -21.98 -2.44
CA LEU A 75 -1.69 -22.50 -3.74
C LEU A 75 -0.58 -23.55 -3.60
N LYS A 76 0.34 -23.36 -2.65
CA LYS A 76 1.36 -24.36 -2.29
C LYS A 76 0.77 -25.64 -1.70
N ILE A 77 -0.30 -25.54 -0.90
CA ILE A 77 -0.99 -26.71 -0.33
C ILE A 77 -1.75 -27.46 -1.43
N ALA A 78 -2.45 -26.75 -2.30
CA ALA A 78 -3.23 -27.35 -3.39
C ALA A 78 -2.35 -28.12 -4.41
N ASN A 79 -1.15 -27.61 -4.72
CA ASN A 79 -0.20 -28.30 -5.61
C ASN A 79 0.59 -29.43 -4.93
N LYS A 80 0.51 -29.58 -3.60
CA LYS A 80 1.20 -30.66 -2.86
C LYS A 80 0.32 -31.90 -2.66
N SER A 81 -0.95 -31.82 -3.03
CA SER A 81 -1.91 -32.94 -3.00
C SER A 81 -1.94 -33.78 -4.29
N GLU A 82 -1.01 -33.55 -5.23
CA GLU A 82 -0.71 -34.47 -6.33
C GLU A 82 0.69 -35.09 -6.18
#